data_AF-A0A9W7BQW9-F1
#
_entry.id   AF-A0A9W7BQW9-F1
#
_cell.length_a   1.000
_cell.length_b   1.000
_cell.length_c   1.000
_cell.angle_alpha   90.00
_cell.angle_beta   90.00
_cell.angle_gamma   90.00
#
_symmetry.space_group_name_H-M   'P 1'
#
loop_
_entity.id
_entity.type
_entity.pdbx_description
1 polymer ?
#
loop_
_entity_poly.entity_id
_entity_poly.type
_entity_poly.pdbx_seq_one_letter_code
_entity_poly.pdbx_strand_id
1 'polypeptide(L)'
;MILRSIFQVLPLLPLISSFAPRVTPSRRKNVLKASVNGEVFALTILLSSTAHSLIPSTTAPPSLPSAPTTSYSRHTSVSLSNTLSSPFLASPSIPSLALSQVPPSQADIAKLQKALAKVYDPSPDPASALPLLTEVIEIWESTSQPAFEVASLLRVKADCSLSLQLADSAYADYTSAIEVFKDSGPQALSELELASLGRARSTRLPSYTLPPNLTQSASDYRLALILSSRSDSDADSDTERLRDGFTRNPFAAWEYASTLRDSDHLSDASEAFVKASEAFESIGDHPRSVLSSLDAGVTSASESRVSEDALKYLRDVISSTTTVEGTDTYLLQSVIAKECEARVALASVLWNQDRKPEAERELGEACERMTVLEADVVKRQAKPKGIQPRYTLDGSRPDPGEFSCARFKKREFLRQLGWPESLIIKAGKLLSVKA
;
A
#
# COMPACT_ATOMS: atom_id res chain seq x y z
N MET A 1 26.59 -8.06 16.26
CA MET A 1 27.04 -6.63 16.45
C MET A 1 27.49 -6.00 15.13
N ILE A 2 28.15 -6.76 14.25
CA ILE A 2 28.62 -6.31 12.91
C ILE A 2 27.44 -5.96 11.99
N LEU A 3 26.40 -6.80 11.92
CA LEU A 3 25.20 -6.51 11.13
C LEU A 3 24.45 -5.26 11.62
N ARG A 4 24.47 -4.99 12.94
CA ARG A 4 23.84 -3.78 13.51
C ARG A 4 24.47 -2.51 12.94
N SER A 5 25.80 -2.47 12.78
CA SER A 5 26.48 -1.33 12.16
C SER A 5 26.30 -1.26 10.64
N ILE A 6 26.12 -2.39 9.95
CA ILE A 6 25.86 -2.42 8.50
C ILE A 6 24.42 -1.94 8.21
N PHE A 7 23.43 -2.44 8.95
CA PHE A 7 22.02 -2.08 8.77
C PHE A 7 21.63 -0.71 9.37
N GLN A 8 22.39 -0.16 10.32
CA GLN A 8 22.17 1.23 10.80
C GLN A 8 22.72 2.31 9.86
N VAL A 9 23.67 1.98 8.98
CA VAL A 9 24.31 2.93 8.05
C VAL A 9 23.69 2.88 6.65
N LEU A 10 23.11 1.76 6.26
CA LEU A 10 22.17 1.72 5.15
C LEU A 10 20.89 2.41 5.63
N PRO A 11 20.45 3.52 5.00
CA PRO A 11 19.13 4.07 5.33
C PRO A 11 18.13 2.92 5.22
N LEU A 12 17.19 2.85 6.16
CA LEU A 12 15.90 2.18 5.98
C LEU A 12 15.21 2.88 4.81
N LEU A 13 15.74 2.67 3.61
CA LEU A 13 15.03 2.85 2.37
C LEU A 13 13.97 1.79 2.50
N PRO A 14 12.69 2.18 2.51
CA PRO A 14 11.71 1.20 2.14
C PRO A 14 12.13 0.68 0.75
N LEU A 15 11.64 -0.48 0.34
CA LEU A 15 11.57 -0.82 -1.09
C LEU A 15 10.59 0.16 -1.83
N ILE A 16 10.64 1.45 -1.48
CA ILE A 16 10.02 2.62 -2.06
C ILE A 16 11.12 3.30 -2.88
N SER A 17 10.92 3.34 -4.19
CA SER A 17 11.68 4.25 -5.04
C SER A 17 11.40 5.69 -4.57
N SER A 18 12.34 6.30 -3.86
CA SER A 18 12.25 7.70 -3.47
C SER A 18 12.62 8.60 -4.65
N PHE A 19 11.62 9.07 -5.39
CA PHE A 19 11.76 10.32 -6.14
C PHE A 19 11.18 11.46 -5.29
N ALA A 20 12.04 12.09 -4.50
CA ALA A 20 11.77 13.45 -4.07
C ALA A 20 11.98 14.38 -5.29
N PRO A 21 11.03 15.24 -5.67
CA PRO A 21 11.25 16.19 -6.75
C PRO A 21 12.33 17.18 -6.32
N ARG A 22 13.46 17.16 -7.03
CA ARG A 22 14.47 18.23 -6.96
C ARG A 22 13.84 19.50 -7.50
N VAL A 23 13.36 20.39 -6.62
CA VAL A 23 13.01 21.77 -6.99
C VAL A 23 14.32 22.48 -7.34
N THR A 24 14.69 22.46 -8.61
CA THR A 24 15.74 23.34 -9.13
C THR A 24 15.15 24.73 -9.34
N PRO A 25 15.76 25.80 -8.81
CA PRO A 25 15.33 27.16 -9.13
C PRO A 25 15.60 27.41 -10.62
N SER A 26 14.53 27.58 -11.40
CA SER A 26 14.61 27.94 -12.81
C SER A 26 15.27 29.33 -12.94
N ARG A 27 16.54 29.31 -13.30
CA ARG A 27 17.34 30.49 -13.65
C ARG A 27 16.90 30.94 -15.04
N ARG A 28 16.01 31.93 -15.11
CA ARG A 28 15.68 32.65 -16.35
C ARG A 28 16.98 33.20 -16.97
N LYS A 29 17.44 32.58 -18.06
CA LYS A 29 18.41 33.19 -18.97
C LYS A 29 17.63 33.89 -20.07
N ASN A 30 17.60 35.22 -20.00
CA ASN A 30 17.26 36.06 -21.14
C ASN A 30 18.33 35.84 -22.22
N VAL A 31 17.93 35.32 -23.38
CA VAL A 31 18.71 35.43 -24.61
C VAL A 31 17.95 36.39 -25.52
N LEU A 32 18.43 37.63 -25.53
CA LEU A 32 18.16 38.60 -26.59
C LEU A 32 18.73 38.06 -27.90
N LYS A 33 17.87 37.81 -28.89
CA LYS A 33 18.24 37.91 -30.30
C LYS A 33 17.37 38.99 -30.92
N ALA A 34 18.00 40.12 -31.20
CA ALA A 34 17.48 41.15 -32.06
C ALA A 34 17.52 40.66 -33.52
N SER A 35 16.42 40.82 -34.24
CA SER A 35 16.45 41.13 -35.66
C SER A 35 15.20 41.93 -36.01
N VAL A 36 15.42 42.93 -36.86
CA VAL A 36 14.62 44.12 -37.12
C VAL A 36 13.55 43.85 -38.18
N ASN A 37 12.45 44.60 -38.09
CA ASN A 37 11.35 44.89 -39.04
C ASN A 37 10.03 44.50 -38.38
N GLY A 38 9.04 45.35 -38.10
CA GLY A 38 8.65 46.68 -38.55
C GLY A 38 7.15 46.80 -38.20
N GLU A 39 6.66 48.02 -37.99
CA GLU A 39 5.23 48.39 -37.83
C GLU A 39 4.55 48.23 -36.45
N VAL A 40 4.67 49.32 -35.69
CA VAL A 40 3.59 50.16 -35.11
C VAL A 40 2.23 49.50 -34.85
N PHE A 41 1.92 49.25 -33.57
CA PHE A 41 0.60 49.50 -32.99
C PHE A 41 0.76 50.02 -31.56
N ALA A 42 0.23 51.23 -31.31
CA ALA A 42 0.08 51.83 -30.00
C ALA A 42 -1.26 51.40 -29.39
N LEU A 43 -1.30 51.09 -28.08
CA LEU A 43 -2.09 51.85 -27.08
C LEU A 43 -2.00 51.23 -25.66
N THR A 44 -1.50 52.04 -24.74
CA THR A 44 -1.96 52.29 -23.35
C THR A 44 -2.16 51.12 -22.36
N ILE A 45 -1.22 51.02 -21.41
CA ILE A 45 -1.43 50.48 -20.07
C ILE A 45 -1.75 51.66 -19.14
N LEU A 46 -2.97 51.69 -18.59
CA LEU A 46 -3.34 52.56 -17.48
C LEU A 46 -3.02 51.86 -16.16
N LEU A 47 -2.08 52.47 -15.42
CA LEU A 47 -1.89 52.28 -13.99
C LEU A 47 -2.99 53.05 -13.26
N SER A 48 -3.72 52.38 -12.37
CA SER A 48 -4.51 53.04 -11.34
C SER A 48 -4.32 52.34 -9.99
N SER A 49 -3.52 53.01 -9.18
CA SER A 49 -3.46 52.93 -7.73
C SER A 49 -4.73 53.56 -7.14
N THR A 50 -5.34 52.90 -6.15
CA THR A 50 -6.01 53.59 -5.04
C THR A 50 -5.99 52.72 -3.78
N ALA A 51 -5.56 53.36 -2.70
CA ALA A 51 -5.56 52.87 -1.33
C ALA A 51 -6.74 53.45 -0.53
N HIS A 52 -6.92 52.94 0.71
CA HIS A 52 -7.85 53.32 1.80
C HIS A 52 -9.22 52.61 1.73
N SER A 53 -9.80 52.05 2.79
CA SER A 53 -9.76 52.41 4.22
C SER A 53 -10.15 51.22 5.12
N LEU A 54 -9.66 51.24 6.35
CA LEU A 54 -10.16 50.54 7.56
C LEU A 54 -11.64 50.97 7.82
N ILE A 55 -12.54 50.31 8.55
CA ILE A 55 -12.53 49.72 9.92
C ILE A 55 -13.74 48.71 10.06
N PRO A 56 -14.20 48.21 11.23
CA PRO A 56 -14.16 46.80 11.65
C PRO A 56 -15.56 46.17 11.87
N SER A 57 -15.58 45.01 12.54
CA SER A 57 -16.63 44.42 13.42
C SER A 57 -17.11 43.02 12.99
N THR A 58 -16.73 41.99 13.74
CA THR A 58 -17.41 41.40 14.92
C THR A 58 -18.61 40.54 14.51
N THR A 59 -18.42 39.22 14.49
CA THR A 59 -19.42 38.25 14.97
C THR A 59 -18.76 36.89 15.15
N ALA A 60 -18.80 36.40 16.40
CA ALA A 60 -18.37 35.07 16.79
C ALA A 60 -19.30 33.99 16.20
N PRO A 61 -18.81 32.79 15.88
CA PRO A 61 -19.66 31.66 15.54
C PRO A 61 -20.25 31.00 16.81
N PRO A 62 -21.45 30.40 16.70
CA PRO A 62 -22.20 29.86 17.83
C PRO A 62 -21.59 28.56 18.37
N SER A 63 -21.65 28.44 19.69
CA SER A 63 -21.31 27.25 20.47
C SER A 63 -22.23 26.07 20.15
N LEU A 64 -21.61 24.91 19.89
CA LEU A 64 -22.27 23.61 19.79
C LEU A 64 -22.76 23.12 21.16
N PRO A 65 -23.87 22.36 21.21
CA PRO A 65 -24.41 21.84 22.46
C PRO A 65 -23.57 20.67 23.00
N SER A 66 -23.26 20.75 24.29
CA SER A 66 -22.59 19.72 25.07
C SER A 66 -23.40 18.42 25.10
N ALA A 67 -22.77 17.32 24.71
CA ALA A 67 -23.31 15.98 24.89
C ALA A 67 -23.27 15.56 26.39
N PRO A 68 -24.21 14.71 26.83
CA PRO A 68 -24.36 14.34 28.24
C PRO A 68 -23.23 13.44 28.73
N THR A 69 -22.65 13.82 29.86
CA THR A 69 -21.72 13.05 30.69
C THR A 69 -22.44 11.82 31.26
N THR A 70 -22.18 10.64 30.71
CA THR A 70 -22.48 9.38 31.40
C THR A 70 -21.34 9.07 32.37
N SER A 71 -21.66 9.19 33.65
CA SER A 71 -20.86 8.75 34.79
C SER A 71 -20.56 7.25 34.69
N TYR A 72 -19.31 6.90 34.42
CA TYR A 72 -18.82 5.54 34.64
C TYR A 72 -18.36 5.35 36.08
N SER A 73 -18.92 4.31 36.69
CA SER A 73 -18.75 3.91 38.08
C SER A 73 -17.31 3.48 38.36
N ARG A 74 -16.74 3.98 39.46
CA ARG A 74 -15.48 3.49 40.04
C ARG A 74 -15.70 2.06 40.53
N HIS A 75 -15.03 1.10 39.89
CA HIS A 75 -14.80 -0.20 40.51
C HIS A 75 -13.53 -0.11 41.38
N THR A 76 -13.76 -0.28 42.67
CA THR A 76 -12.79 -0.52 43.74
C THR A 76 -11.86 -1.67 43.39
N SER A 77 -10.56 -1.39 43.32
CA SER A 77 -9.50 -2.39 43.36
C SER A 77 -9.40 -2.98 44.76
N VAL A 78 -9.90 -4.21 44.92
CA VAL A 78 -9.62 -5.04 46.09
C VAL A 78 -8.25 -5.67 45.88
N SER A 79 -7.26 -5.14 46.61
CA SER A 79 -5.96 -5.77 46.80
C SER A 79 -6.12 -6.98 47.71
N LEU A 80 -5.82 -8.18 47.20
CA LEU A 80 -5.62 -9.38 48.02
C LEU A 80 -4.19 -9.88 47.79
N SER A 81 -3.32 -9.40 48.67
CA SER A 81 -1.98 -9.94 48.90
C SER A 81 -2.09 -11.36 49.47
N ASN A 82 -1.77 -12.38 48.67
CA ASN A 82 -1.51 -13.73 49.17
C ASN A 82 -0.05 -14.08 48.89
N THR A 83 0.81 -13.79 49.87
CA THR A 83 2.19 -14.27 49.96
C THR A 83 2.18 -15.72 50.45
N LEU A 84 2.31 -16.67 49.52
CA LEU A 84 2.66 -18.05 49.83
C LEU A 84 4.17 -18.23 49.54
N SER A 85 4.95 -18.22 50.62
CA SER A 85 6.36 -18.53 50.63
C SER A 85 6.57 -20.01 50.27
N SER A 86 7.06 -20.26 49.06
CA SER A 86 7.48 -21.60 48.63
C SER A 86 8.97 -21.81 48.95
N PRO A 87 9.38 -22.92 49.59
CA PRO A 87 10.78 -23.19 49.85
C PRO A 87 11.52 -23.50 48.54
N PHE A 88 12.42 -22.58 48.16
CA PHE A 88 13.34 -22.71 47.05
C PHE A 88 14.25 -23.94 47.26
N LEU A 89 13.99 -25.03 46.53
CA LEU A 89 14.97 -26.09 46.32
C LEU A 89 15.96 -25.59 45.25
N ALA A 90 17.19 -25.32 45.69
CA ALA A 90 18.30 -24.91 44.83
C ALA A 90 18.57 -26.01 43.78
N SER A 91 18.09 -25.79 42.56
CA SER A 91 18.47 -26.60 41.41
C SER A 91 19.95 -26.40 41.13
N PRO A 92 20.75 -27.47 40.97
CA PRO A 92 22.16 -27.33 40.60
C PRO A 92 22.26 -26.67 39.23
N SER A 93 22.91 -25.51 39.19
CA SER A 93 23.21 -24.77 37.98
C SER A 93 24.08 -25.63 37.08
N ILE A 94 23.50 -26.24 36.05
CA ILE A 94 24.27 -26.91 35.00
C ILE A 94 25.05 -25.80 34.29
N PRO A 95 26.39 -25.83 34.26
CA PRO A 95 27.17 -24.84 33.54
C PRO A 95 26.79 -24.93 32.05
N SER A 96 26.14 -23.88 31.56
CA SER A 96 25.84 -23.73 30.15
C SER A 96 27.17 -23.69 29.40
N LEU A 97 27.50 -24.79 28.72
CA LEU A 97 28.65 -24.87 27.83
C LEU A 97 28.41 -23.87 26.70
N ALA A 98 28.93 -22.66 26.86
CA ALA A 98 28.92 -21.63 25.83
C ALA A 98 29.72 -22.18 24.64
N LEU A 99 29.02 -22.68 23.63
CA LEU A 99 29.58 -22.94 22.31
C LEU A 99 30.31 -21.68 21.88
N SER A 100 31.63 -21.77 21.75
CA SER A 100 32.47 -20.64 21.35
C SER A 100 32.07 -20.25 19.94
N GLN A 101 31.34 -19.14 19.81
CA GLN A 101 30.97 -18.58 18.52
C GLN A 101 32.24 -18.21 17.78
N VAL A 102 32.49 -18.87 16.64
CA VAL A 102 33.62 -18.55 15.78
C VAL A 102 33.25 -17.26 15.04
N PRO A 103 33.99 -16.15 15.21
CA PRO A 103 33.65 -14.93 14.49
C PRO A 103 33.80 -15.14 12.98
N PRO A 104 32.96 -14.52 12.15
CA PRO A 104 33.07 -14.62 10.70
C PRO A 104 34.44 -14.17 10.18
N SER A 105 34.92 -14.81 9.11
CA SER A 105 36.16 -14.37 8.48
C SER A 105 35.94 -13.07 7.69
N GLN A 106 37.03 -12.32 7.46
CA GLN A 106 36.97 -11.11 6.63
C GLN A 106 36.49 -11.40 5.19
N ALA A 107 36.79 -12.59 4.67
CA ALA A 107 36.32 -13.02 3.36
C ALA A 107 34.80 -13.20 3.34
N ASP A 108 34.22 -13.74 4.41
CA ASP A 108 32.77 -13.94 4.51
C ASP A 108 32.04 -12.60 4.64
N ILE A 109 32.59 -11.67 5.42
CA ILE A 109 32.07 -10.30 5.54
C ILE A 109 32.11 -9.60 4.17
N ALA A 110 33.21 -9.71 3.42
CA ALA A 110 33.31 -9.13 2.08
C ALA A 110 32.30 -9.75 1.10
N LYS A 111 32.04 -11.06 1.23
CA LYS A 111 31.02 -11.76 0.44
C LYS A 111 29.61 -11.23 0.75
N LEU A 112 29.28 -11.08 2.04
CA LEU A 112 28.02 -10.48 2.47
C LEU A 112 27.87 -9.04 1.95
N GLN A 113 28.88 -8.20 2.08
CA GLN A 113 28.84 -6.83 1.56
C GLN A 113 28.60 -6.79 0.05
N LYS A 114 29.25 -7.68 -0.70
CA LYS A 114 29.02 -7.84 -2.14
C LYS A 114 27.58 -8.26 -2.44
N ALA A 115 27.02 -9.18 -1.65
CA ALA A 115 25.63 -9.61 -1.80
C ALA A 115 24.66 -8.45 -1.52
N LEU A 116 24.84 -7.72 -0.41
CA LEU A 116 23.98 -6.59 -0.04
C LEU A 116 24.06 -5.44 -1.04
N ALA A 117 25.25 -5.14 -1.59
CA ALA A 117 25.39 -4.16 -2.67
C ALA A 117 24.53 -4.56 -3.88
N LYS A 118 24.52 -5.84 -4.25
CA LYS A 118 23.66 -6.34 -5.34
C LYS A 118 22.16 -6.21 -5.05
N VAL A 119 21.74 -6.17 -3.78
CA VAL A 119 20.33 -5.96 -3.41
C VAL A 119 19.95 -4.49 -3.36
N TYR A 120 20.80 -3.64 -2.79
CA TYR A 120 20.44 -2.27 -2.40
C TYR A 120 21.10 -1.16 -3.24
N ASP A 121 22.00 -1.49 -4.17
CA ASP A 121 22.57 -0.50 -5.10
C ASP A 121 21.48 0.11 -6.01
N PRO A 122 21.72 1.30 -6.58
CA PRO A 122 20.77 1.96 -7.50
C PRO A 122 20.36 1.12 -8.72
N SER A 123 21.15 0.10 -9.07
CA SER A 123 20.85 -0.89 -10.10
C SER A 123 20.81 -2.29 -9.47
N PRO A 124 19.72 -2.63 -8.75
CA PRO A 124 19.64 -3.89 -8.02
C PRO A 124 19.69 -5.09 -8.99
N ASP A 125 20.39 -6.14 -8.56
CA ASP A 125 20.62 -7.38 -9.28
C ASP A 125 20.39 -8.57 -8.32
N PRO A 126 19.10 -8.85 -7.97
CA PRO A 126 18.74 -9.89 -7.02
C PRO A 126 19.14 -11.29 -7.50
N ALA A 127 19.25 -11.50 -8.82
CA ALA A 127 19.68 -12.76 -9.41
C ALA A 127 21.12 -13.10 -9.03
N SER A 128 22.03 -12.11 -9.08
CA SER A 128 23.42 -12.31 -8.64
C SER A 128 23.58 -12.30 -7.11
N ALA A 129 22.68 -11.64 -6.38
CA ALA A 129 22.73 -11.59 -4.91
C ALA A 129 22.37 -12.94 -4.27
N LEU A 130 21.37 -13.63 -4.80
CA LEU A 130 20.79 -14.85 -4.23
C LEU A 130 21.80 -15.99 -3.98
N PRO A 131 22.70 -16.38 -4.91
CA PRO A 131 23.71 -17.40 -4.63
C PRO A 131 24.72 -16.94 -3.56
N LEU A 132 25.10 -15.66 -3.55
CA LEU A 132 26.02 -15.12 -2.54
C LEU A 132 25.38 -15.15 -1.14
N LEU A 133 24.10 -14.80 -1.01
CA LEU A 133 23.36 -14.87 0.25
C LEU A 133 23.24 -16.31 0.74
N THR A 134 22.98 -17.26 -0.16
CA THR A 134 22.90 -18.69 0.16
C THR A 134 24.21 -19.19 0.76
N GLU A 135 25.35 -18.90 0.11
CA GLU A 135 26.67 -19.25 0.66
C GLU A 135 26.95 -18.61 2.02
N VAL A 136 26.60 -17.33 2.22
CA VAL A 136 26.82 -16.64 3.50
C VAL A 136 25.96 -17.26 4.60
N ILE A 137 24.71 -17.63 4.32
CA ILE A 137 23.82 -18.28 5.29
C ILE A 137 24.39 -19.63 5.73
N GLU A 138 24.83 -20.47 4.79
CA GLU A 138 25.45 -21.77 5.10
C GLU A 138 26.71 -21.61 5.99
N ILE A 139 27.52 -20.58 5.73
CA ILE A 139 28.69 -20.25 6.57
C ILE A 139 28.24 -19.79 7.96
N TRP A 140 27.20 -18.96 8.06
CA TRP A 140 26.70 -18.45 9.34
C TRP A 140 26.13 -19.57 10.21
N GLU A 141 25.37 -20.48 9.60
CA GLU A 141 24.82 -21.65 10.28
C GLU A 141 25.92 -22.60 10.75
N SER A 142 26.88 -22.94 9.89
CA SER A 142 27.98 -23.84 10.23
C SER A 142 28.96 -23.28 11.28
N THR A 143 29.12 -21.95 11.33
CA THR A 143 29.93 -21.26 12.36
C THR A 143 29.14 -20.89 13.61
N SER A 144 27.88 -21.32 13.71
CA SER A 144 27.00 -21.10 14.88
C SER A 144 26.82 -19.61 15.22
N GLN A 145 26.65 -18.77 14.20
CA GLN A 145 26.30 -17.36 14.38
C GLN A 145 24.93 -17.22 15.07
N PRO A 146 24.65 -16.08 15.72
CA PRO A 146 23.37 -15.87 16.39
C PRO A 146 22.19 -16.11 15.43
N ALA A 147 21.18 -16.88 15.87
CA ALA A 147 20.03 -17.24 15.04
C ALA A 147 19.31 -16.01 14.44
N PHE A 148 19.23 -14.92 15.21
CA PHE A 148 18.70 -13.65 14.73
C PHE A 148 19.45 -13.10 13.49
N GLU A 149 20.78 -13.20 13.47
CA GLU A 149 21.58 -12.76 12.33
C GLU A 149 21.33 -13.64 11.09
N VAL A 150 21.15 -14.95 11.28
CA VAL A 150 20.75 -15.88 10.20
C VAL A 150 19.36 -15.55 9.66
N ALA A 151 18.39 -15.28 10.55
CA ALA A 151 17.03 -14.91 10.18
C ALA A 151 16.98 -13.60 9.37
N SER A 152 17.80 -12.60 9.72
CA SER A 152 17.94 -11.38 8.92
C SER A 152 18.48 -11.65 7.51
N LEU A 153 19.43 -12.58 7.36
CA LEU A 153 19.94 -12.97 6.04
C LEU A 153 18.89 -13.75 5.23
N LEU A 154 18.14 -14.65 5.87
CA LEU A 154 17.01 -15.36 5.26
C LEU A 154 15.96 -14.36 4.74
N ARG A 155 15.62 -13.33 5.52
CA ARG A 155 14.71 -12.26 5.09
C ARG A 155 15.22 -11.52 3.85
N VAL A 156 16.51 -11.16 3.79
CA VAL A 156 17.10 -10.50 2.60
C VAL A 156 17.10 -11.44 1.38
N LYS A 157 17.39 -12.73 1.58
CA LYS A 157 17.31 -13.75 0.52
C LYS A 157 15.86 -13.91 0.02
N ALA A 158 14.89 -13.86 0.92
CA ALA A 158 13.48 -13.88 0.59
C ALA A 158 13.06 -12.65 -0.26
N ASP A 159 13.55 -11.45 0.05
CA ASP A 159 13.32 -10.25 -0.78
C ASP A 159 13.86 -10.44 -2.21
N CYS A 160 15.03 -11.06 -2.35
CA CYS A 160 15.61 -11.38 -3.66
C CYS A 160 14.71 -12.36 -4.42
N SER A 161 14.28 -13.43 -3.76
CA SER A 161 13.35 -14.42 -4.30
C SER A 161 12.03 -13.77 -4.74
N LEU A 162 11.47 -12.88 -3.93
CA LEU A 162 10.24 -12.14 -4.23
C LEU A 162 10.42 -11.26 -5.47
N SER A 163 11.55 -10.54 -5.56
CA SER A 163 11.90 -9.68 -6.70
C SER A 163 12.08 -10.47 -8.01
N LEU A 164 12.45 -11.74 -7.90
CA LEU A 164 12.58 -12.69 -9.01
C LEU A 164 11.29 -13.48 -9.29
N GLN A 165 10.19 -13.16 -8.59
CA GLN A 165 8.90 -13.87 -8.68
C GLN A 165 8.99 -15.35 -8.29
N LEU A 166 9.94 -15.71 -7.43
CA LEU A 166 10.09 -17.06 -6.84
C LEU A 166 9.27 -17.14 -5.54
N ALA A 167 7.95 -17.16 -5.68
CA ALA A 167 6.99 -17.05 -4.56
C ALA A 167 7.23 -18.10 -3.46
N ASP A 168 7.42 -19.36 -3.83
CA ASP A 168 7.59 -20.47 -2.87
C ASP A 168 8.87 -20.35 -2.04
N SER A 169 9.99 -19.98 -2.69
CA SER A 169 11.27 -19.76 -2.01
C SER A 169 11.19 -18.56 -1.08
N ALA A 170 10.56 -17.46 -1.52
CA ALA A 170 10.35 -16.28 -0.68
C ALA A 170 9.50 -16.62 0.55
N TYR A 171 8.38 -17.33 0.35
CA TYR A 171 7.49 -17.74 1.43
C TYR A 171 8.20 -18.59 2.49
N ALA A 172 8.98 -19.58 2.04
CA ALA A 172 9.73 -20.47 2.93
C ALA A 172 10.77 -19.69 3.76
N ASP A 173 11.61 -18.88 3.09
CA ASP A 173 12.67 -18.11 3.75
C ASP A 173 12.07 -17.07 4.73
N TYR A 174 10.99 -16.36 4.36
CA TYR A 174 10.30 -15.45 5.29
C TYR A 174 9.68 -16.19 6.47
N THR A 175 9.10 -17.38 6.26
CA THR A 175 8.50 -18.17 7.34
C THR A 175 9.54 -18.56 8.38
N SER A 176 10.69 -19.08 7.94
CA SER A 176 11.81 -19.40 8.84
C SER A 176 12.33 -18.16 9.57
N ALA A 177 12.44 -17.02 8.89
CA ALA A 177 12.87 -15.78 9.53
C ALA A 177 11.88 -15.30 10.61
N ILE A 178 10.56 -15.34 10.32
CA ILE A 178 9.49 -14.93 11.25
C ILE A 178 9.49 -15.78 12.52
N GLU A 179 9.69 -17.10 12.41
CA GLU A 179 9.76 -18.00 13.56
C GLU A 179 10.85 -17.56 14.53
N VAL A 180 12.04 -17.26 14.03
CA VAL A 180 13.16 -16.79 14.86
C VAL A 180 12.91 -15.39 15.43
N PHE A 181 12.35 -14.46 14.64
CA PHE A 181 12.14 -13.08 15.11
C PHE A 181 11.11 -12.97 16.23
N LYS A 182 10.09 -13.82 16.26
CA LYS A 182 9.10 -13.86 17.34
C LYS A 182 9.71 -14.11 18.71
N ASP A 183 10.74 -14.95 18.77
CA ASP A 183 11.41 -15.32 20.02
C ASP A 183 12.62 -14.42 20.35
N SER A 184 12.98 -13.52 19.43
CA SER A 184 14.19 -12.70 19.53
C SER A 184 14.02 -11.38 20.30
N GLY A 185 12.85 -11.12 20.88
CA GLY A 185 12.59 -9.95 21.73
C GLY A 185 12.45 -8.60 20.97
N PRO A 186 12.39 -7.47 21.70
CA PRO A 186 12.02 -6.16 21.14
C PRO A 186 12.92 -5.66 20.00
N GLN A 187 14.20 -6.02 20.01
CA GLN A 187 15.15 -5.66 18.96
C GLN A 187 14.84 -6.27 17.59
N ALA A 188 13.98 -7.30 17.54
CA ALA A 188 13.62 -8.00 16.32
C ALA A 188 12.30 -7.50 15.71
N LEU A 189 11.58 -6.60 16.37
CA LEU A 189 10.24 -6.18 15.93
C LEU A 189 10.25 -5.53 14.53
N SER A 190 11.27 -4.73 14.20
CA SER A 190 11.41 -4.13 12.87
C SER A 190 11.67 -5.17 11.78
N GLU A 191 12.47 -6.20 12.07
CA GLU A 191 12.72 -7.29 11.13
C GLU A 191 11.49 -8.21 10.99
N LEU A 192 10.76 -8.42 12.08
CA LEU A 192 9.49 -9.16 12.08
C LEU A 192 8.43 -8.46 11.24
N GLU A 193 8.33 -7.12 11.34
CA GLU A 193 7.46 -6.30 10.49
C GLU A 193 7.78 -6.55 9.00
N LEU A 194 9.03 -6.36 8.60
CA LEU A 194 9.47 -6.49 7.22
C LEU A 194 9.30 -7.92 6.69
N ALA A 195 9.64 -8.93 7.50
CA ALA A 195 9.47 -10.33 7.13
C ALA A 195 7.99 -10.71 6.97
N SER A 196 7.11 -10.22 7.86
CA SER A 196 5.67 -10.45 7.77
C SER A 196 5.09 -9.80 6.50
N LEU A 197 5.45 -8.54 6.22
CA LEU A 197 5.03 -7.86 5.00
C LEU A 197 5.50 -8.59 3.73
N GLY A 198 6.76 -9.03 3.72
CA GLY A 198 7.32 -9.82 2.62
C GLY A 198 6.60 -11.14 2.41
N ARG A 199 6.29 -11.86 3.49
CA ARG A 199 5.54 -13.13 3.42
C ARG A 199 4.13 -12.93 2.90
N ALA A 200 3.43 -11.89 3.36
CA ALA A 200 2.11 -11.53 2.87
C ALA A 200 2.13 -11.35 1.34
N ARG A 201 3.09 -10.56 0.84
CA ARG A 201 3.27 -10.34 -0.61
C ARG A 201 3.60 -11.61 -1.38
N SER A 202 4.50 -12.45 -0.86
CA SER A 202 4.85 -13.72 -1.50
C SER A 202 3.65 -14.66 -1.64
N THR A 203 2.75 -14.66 -0.65
CA THR A 203 1.54 -15.50 -0.63
C THR A 203 0.51 -15.09 -1.67
N ARG A 204 0.52 -13.82 -2.09
CA ARG A 204 -0.38 -13.30 -3.14
C ARG A 204 0.14 -13.58 -4.56
N LEU A 205 1.43 -13.86 -4.72
CA LEU A 205 1.97 -14.20 -6.03
C LEU A 205 1.47 -15.58 -6.47
N PRO A 206 1.20 -15.79 -7.77
CA PRO A 206 0.93 -17.11 -8.29
C PRO A 206 2.10 -18.05 -7.98
N SER A 207 1.81 -19.14 -7.28
CA SER A 207 2.76 -20.23 -7.00
C SER A 207 2.42 -21.45 -7.86
N TYR A 208 3.45 -22.24 -8.20
CA TYR A 208 3.28 -23.52 -8.89
C TYR A 208 2.87 -24.64 -7.93
N THR A 209 3.17 -24.50 -6.63
CA THR A 209 3.06 -25.59 -5.66
C THR A 209 1.90 -25.42 -4.69
N LEU A 210 1.52 -24.18 -4.36
CA LEU A 210 0.51 -23.89 -3.35
C LEU A 210 -0.51 -22.86 -3.85
N PRO A 211 -1.82 -23.07 -3.62
CA PRO A 211 -2.79 -22.01 -3.84
C PRO A 211 -2.54 -20.85 -2.85
N PRO A 212 -2.89 -19.60 -3.21
CA PRO A 212 -2.75 -18.46 -2.32
C PRO A 212 -3.48 -18.68 -0.99
N ASN A 213 -2.78 -18.60 0.13
CA ASN A 213 -3.38 -18.61 1.47
C ASN A 213 -3.71 -17.17 1.91
N LEU A 214 -4.83 -16.66 1.39
CA LEU A 214 -5.20 -15.26 1.57
C LEU A 214 -5.49 -14.89 3.03
N THR A 215 -5.99 -15.84 3.84
CA THR A 215 -6.18 -15.63 5.29
C THR A 215 -4.85 -15.41 6.01
N GLN A 216 -3.84 -16.23 5.71
CA GLN A 216 -2.48 -16.02 6.26
C GLN A 216 -1.90 -14.69 5.78
N SER A 217 -2.06 -14.37 4.49
CA SER A 217 -1.61 -13.09 3.93
C SER A 217 -2.25 -11.89 4.64
N ALA A 218 -3.56 -11.92 4.90
CA ALA A 218 -4.25 -10.86 5.63
C ALA A 218 -3.74 -10.74 7.07
N SER A 219 -3.52 -11.88 7.75
CA SER A 219 -2.93 -11.90 9.10
C SER A 219 -1.52 -11.29 9.12
N ASP A 220 -0.69 -11.60 8.13
CA ASP A 220 0.68 -11.10 8.03
C ASP A 220 0.74 -9.59 7.73
N TYR A 221 -0.12 -9.10 6.84
CA TYR A 221 -0.31 -7.67 6.62
C TYR A 221 -0.75 -6.93 7.89
N ARG A 222 -1.74 -7.49 8.60
CA ARG A 222 -2.24 -6.92 9.85
C ARG A 222 -1.12 -6.83 10.89
N LEU A 223 -0.35 -7.90 11.06
CA LEU A 223 0.79 -7.93 11.98
C LEU A 223 1.84 -6.88 11.59
N ALA A 224 2.22 -6.80 10.32
CA ALA A 224 3.17 -5.80 9.85
C ALA A 224 2.68 -4.37 10.12
N LEU A 225 1.41 -4.07 9.83
CA LEU A 225 0.84 -2.74 10.09
C LEU A 225 0.82 -2.41 11.59
N ILE A 226 0.47 -3.37 12.47
CA ILE A 226 0.54 -3.18 13.92
C ILE A 226 1.98 -2.92 14.38
N LEU A 227 2.95 -3.71 13.90
CA LEU A 227 4.36 -3.55 14.27
C LEU A 227 4.98 -2.25 13.74
N SER A 228 4.48 -1.74 12.61
CA SER A 228 4.92 -0.47 12.03
C SER A 228 4.47 0.75 12.84
N SER A 229 3.50 0.59 13.74
CA SER A 229 2.96 1.67 14.58
C SER A 229 4.05 2.30 15.45
N ARG A 230 3.86 3.58 15.82
CA ARG A 230 4.83 4.27 16.67
C ARG A 230 4.83 3.69 18.08
N SER A 231 6.02 3.41 18.60
CA SER A 231 6.22 2.92 19.97
C SER A 231 5.80 3.93 21.05
N ASP A 232 5.70 5.22 20.71
CA ASP A 232 5.26 6.31 21.57
C ASP A 232 3.79 6.67 21.38
N SER A 233 3.05 5.96 20.52
CA SER A 233 1.61 6.14 20.45
C SER A 233 1.00 5.66 21.77
N ASP A 234 0.10 6.47 22.33
CA ASP A 234 -0.76 6.08 23.47
C ASP A 234 -1.79 5.00 23.06
N ALA A 235 -1.46 4.17 22.07
CA ALA A 235 -2.30 3.12 21.53
C ALA A 235 -2.31 1.93 22.50
N ASP A 236 -3.39 1.84 23.26
CA ASP A 236 -3.64 0.79 24.25
C ASP A 236 -4.15 -0.49 23.60
N SER A 237 -4.55 -0.45 22.32
CA SER A 237 -5.13 -1.56 21.59
C SER A 237 -4.48 -1.83 20.23
N ASP A 238 -4.54 -3.09 19.79
CA ASP A 238 -4.13 -3.48 18.43
C ASP A 238 -4.92 -2.75 17.34
N THR A 239 -6.16 -2.35 17.62
CA THR A 239 -6.98 -1.58 16.67
C THR A 239 -6.44 -0.17 16.46
N GLU A 240 -6.01 0.50 17.53
CA GLU A 240 -5.37 1.82 17.43
C GLU A 240 -4.00 1.73 16.77
N ARG A 241 -3.20 0.71 17.12
CA ARG A 241 -1.90 0.44 16.46
C ARG A 241 -2.07 0.15 14.97
N LEU A 242 -3.08 -0.63 14.60
CA LEU A 242 -3.39 -0.90 13.20
C LEU A 242 -3.72 0.40 12.45
N ARG A 243 -4.52 1.29 13.05
CA ARG A 243 -4.86 2.59 12.45
C ARG A 243 -3.64 3.50 12.31
N ASP A 244 -2.75 3.56 13.30
CA ASP A 244 -1.49 4.30 13.16
C ASP A 244 -0.59 3.69 12.07
N GLY A 245 -0.51 2.36 12.02
CA GLY A 245 0.19 1.62 10.97
C GLY A 245 -0.29 1.96 9.56
N PHE A 246 -1.61 2.15 9.37
CA PHE A 246 -2.16 2.59 8.09
C PHE A 246 -1.62 3.95 7.67
N THR A 247 -1.55 4.90 8.62
CA THR A 247 -1.03 6.25 8.38
C THR A 247 0.45 6.22 8.01
N ARG A 248 1.21 5.28 8.58
CA ARG A 248 2.65 5.13 8.32
C ARG A 248 2.96 4.41 7.03
N ASN A 249 2.12 3.47 6.63
CA ASN A 249 2.31 2.67 5.42
C ASN A 249 0.99 2.50 4.65
N PRO A 250 0.50 3.56 3.97
CA PRO A 250 -0.77 3.52 3.24
C PRO A 250 -0.77 2.47 2.12
N PHE A 251 0.39 2.17 1.55
CA PHE A 251 0.53 1.11 0.54
C PHE A 251 0.26 -0.28 1.11
N ALA A 252 0.87 -0.63 2.25
CA ALA A 252 0.59 -1.90 2.91
C ALA A 252 -0.87 -1.97 3.42
N ALA A 253 -1.47 -0.85 3.81
CA ALA A 253 -2.88 -0.78 4.18
C ALA A 253 -3.83 -1.07 3.00
N TRP A 254 -3.53 -0.51 1.82
CA TRP A 254 -4.27 -0.82 0.60
C TRP A 254 -4.08 -2.29 0.15
N GLU A 255 -2.87 -2.84 0.25
CA GLU A 255 -2.61 -4.25 -0.04
C GLU A 255 -3.33 -5.19 0.96
N TYR A 256 -3.40 -4.81 2.24
CA TYR A 256 -4.18 -5.49 3.27
C TYR A 256 -5.67 -5.52 2.93
N ALA A 257 -6.24 -4.36 2.61
CA ALA A 257 -7.65 -4.22 2.21
C ALA A 257 -7.97 -5.06 0.97
N SER A 258 -7.08 -5.07 -0.02
CA SER A 258 -7.20 -5.93 -1.20
C SER A 258 -7.20 -7.41 -0.84
N THR A 259 -6.33 -7.83 0.06
CA THR A 259 -6.25 -9.23 0.52
C THR A 259 -7.52 -9.64 1.28
N LEU A 260 -8.09 -8.75 2.08
CA LEU A 260 -9.38 -8.97 2.75
C LEU A 260 -10.51 -9.15 1.73
N ARG A 261 -10.55 -8.31 0.69
CA ARG A 261 -11.52 -8.44 -0.41
C ARG A 261 -11.38 -9.78 -1.13
N ASP A 262 -10.15 -10.14 -1.49
CA ASP A 262 -9.84 -11.41 -2.16
C ASP A 262 -10.23 -12.63 -1.29
N SER A 263 -10.26 -12.44 0.05
CA SER A 263 -10.69 -13.45 1.05
C SER A 263 -12.18 -13.41 1.39
N ASP A 264 -12.99 -12.63 0.67
CA ASP A 264 -14.43 -12.43 0.90
C ASP A 264 -14.80 -11.76 2.25
N HIS A 265 -13.85 -11.08 2.89
CA HIS A 265 -14.08 -10.23 4.07
C HIS A 265 -14.47 -8.80 3.65
N LEU A 266 -15.58 -8.66 2.92
CA LEU A 266 -15.92 -7.43 2.19
C LEU A 266 -16.11 -6.20 3.08
N SER A 267 -16.78 -6.34 4.23
CA SER A 267 -17.00 -5.22 5.16
C SER A 267 -15.66 -4.69 5.70
N ASP A 268 -14.80 -5.59 6.20
CA ASP A 268 -13.49 -5.22 6.74
C ASP A 268 -12.57 -4.65 5.65
N ALA A 269 -12.64 -5.21 4.43
CA ALA A 269 -11.90 -4.72 3.28
C ALA A 269 -12.32 -3.28 2.91
N SER A 270 -13.62 -3.02 2.86
CA SER A 270 -14.16 -1.69 2.59
C SER A 270 -13.69 -0.67 3.63
N GLU A 271 -13.78 -0.99 4.92
CA GLU A 271 -13.28 -0.13 6.00
C GLU A 271 -11.77 0.11 5.87
N ALA A 272 -11.01 -0.93 5.53
CA ALA A 272 -9.56 -0.83 5.39
C ALA A 272 -9.16 0.07 4.20
N PHE A 273 -9.88 -0.01 3.07
CA PHE A 273 -9.67 0.86 1.92
C PHE A 273 -10.01 2.33 2.23
N VAL A 274 -11.05 2.62 3.02
CA VAL A 274 -11.37 3.99 3.46
C VAL A 274 -10.21 4.56 4.28
N LYS A 275 -9.71 3.82 5.28
CA LYS A 275 -8.59 4.27 6.11
C LYS A 275 -7.29 4.41 5.30
N ALA A 276 -7.05 3.53 4.32
CA ALA A 276 -5.93 3.67 3.40
C ALA A 276 -6.05 4.92 2.52
N SER A 277 -7.27 5.28 2.08
CA SER A 277 -7.54 6.53 1.36
C SER A 277 -7.20 7.75 2.21
N GLU A 278 -7.68 7.79 3.46
CA GLU A 278 -7.37 8.86 4.42
C GLU A 278 -5.86 9.00 4.64
N ALA A 279 -5.16 7.88 4.75
CA ALA A 279 -3.71 7.86 4.91
C ALA A 279 -2.97 8.40 3.68
N PHE A 280 -3.38 8.03 2.45
CA PHE A 280 -2.84 8.60 1.22
C PHE A 280 -3.10 10.11 1.11
N GLU A 281 -4.30 10.56 1.47
CA GLU A 281 -4.65 11.98 1.49
C GLU A 281 -3.74 12.76 2.45
N SER A 282 -3.47 12.19 3.64
CA SER A 282 -2.65 12.83 4.68
C SER A 282 -1.19 13.08 4.26
N ILE A 283 -0.66 12.26 3.34
CA ILE A 283 0.67 12.42 2.77
C ILE A 283 0.68 13.22 1.45
N GLY A 284 -0.50 13.73 1.02
CA GLY A 284 -0.65 14.50 -0.20
C GLY A 284 -0.70 13.68 -1.50
N ASP A 285 -0.90 12.36 -1.43
CA ASP A 285 -1.08 11.49 -2.59
C ASP A 285 -2.57 11.35 -2.96
N HIS A 286 -3.15 12.48 -3.39
CA HIS A 286 -4.57 12.56 -3.73
C HIS A 286 -5.04 11.53 -4.79
N PRO A 287 -4.29 11.25 -5.88
CA PRO A 287 -4.71 10.23 -6.83
C PRO A 287 -4.86 8.83 -6.20
N ARG A 288 -3.92 8.41 -5.33
CA ARG A 288 -4.03 7.11 -4.63
C ARG A 288 -5.09 7.10 -3.55
N SER A 289 -5.34 8.24 -2.91
CA SER A 289 -6.51 8.42 -2.04
C SER A 289 -7.80 8.10 -2.80
N VAL A 290 -8.02 8.73 -3.95
CA VAL A 290 -9.21 8.49 -4.78
C VAL A 290 -9.29 7.04 -5.27
N LEU A 291 -8.18 6.45 -5.72
CA LEU A 291 -8.14 5.01 -6.10
C LEU A 291 -8.60 4.11 -4.95
N SER A 292 -8.07 4.33 -3.74
CA SER A 292 -8.44 3.55 -2.55
C SER A 292 -9.91 3.73 -2.17
N SER A 293 -10.45 4.96 -2.26
CA SER A 293 -11.88 5.22 -2.06
C SER A 293 -12.77 4.52 -3.10
N LEU A 294 -12.35 4.47 -4.37
CA LEU A 294 -13.07 3.75 -5.42
C LEU A 294 -13.09 2.24 -5.13
N ASP A 295 -11.96 1.67 -4.70
CA ASP A 295 -11.86 0.28 -4.24
C ASP A 295 -12.79 0.01 -3.05
N ALA A 296 -12.88 0.92 -2.07
CA ALA A 296 -13.82 0.80 -0.96
C ALA A 296 -15.26 0.69 -1.47
N GLY A 297 -15.69 1.61 -2.34
CA GLY A 297 -17.06 1.64 -2.84
C GLY A 297 -17.41 0.42 -3.73
N VAL A 298 -16.48 -0.06 -4.57
CA VAL A 298 -16.65 -1.31 -5.33
C VAL A 298 -16.79 -2.51 -4.38
N THR A 299 -16.02 -2.52 -3.29
CA THR A 299 -16.09 -3.57 -2.27
C THR A 299 -17.44 -3.54 -1.55
N SER A 300 -17.93 -2.37 -1.13
CA SER A 300 -19.27 -2.25 -0.52
C SER A 300 -20.38 -2.66 -1.49
N ALA A 301 -20.26 -2.33 -2.78
CA ALA A 301 -21.21 -2.75 -3.83
C ALA A 301 -21.24 -4.27 -4.06
N SER A 302 -20.17 -4.97 -3.65
CA SER A 302 -20.05 -6.42 -3.77
C SER A 302 -20.84 -7.18 -2.71
N GLU A 303 -21.24 -6.53 -1.61
CA GLU A 303 -22.02 -7.17 -0.55
C GLU A 303 -23.36 -7.74 -1.05
N SER A 304 -23.84 -8.79 -0.38
CA SER A 304 -25.12 -9.43 -0.74
C SER A 304 -26.31 -8.48 -0.61
N ARG A 305 -26.27 -7.56 0.36
CA ARG A 305 -27.28 -6.53 0.58
C ARG A 305 -26.59 -5.16 0.53
N VAL A 306 -26.57 -4.56 -0.65
CA VAL A 306 -25.96 -3.24 -0.83
C VAL A 306 -26.87 -2.19 -0.20
N SER A 307 -26.34 -1.41 0.75
CA SER A 307 -27.05 -0.30 1.38
C SER A 307 -27.14 0.91 0.44
N GLU A 308 -28.16 1.75 0.62
CA GLU A 308 -28.21 3.04 -0.09
C GLU A 308 -27.03 3.94 0.27
N ASP A 309 -26.50 3.82 1.49
CA ASP A 309 -25.29 4.55 1.92
C ASP A 309 -24.06 4.12 1.10
N ALA A 310 -23.91 2.83 0.80
CA ALA A 310 -22.84 2.33 -0.07
C ALA A 310 -22.99 2.86 -1.51
N LEU A 311 -24.22 2.91 -2.03
CA LEU A 311 -24.50 3.49 -3.35
C LEU A 311 -24.23 4.99 -3.40
N LYS A 312 -24.58 5.70 -2.33
CA LYS A 312 -24.29 7.13 -2.19
C LYS A 312 -22.79 7.35 -2.13
N TYR A 313 -22.08 6.63 -1.27
CA TYR A 313 -20.62 6.70 -1.14
C TYR A 313 -19.93 6.45 -2.49
N LEU A 314 -20.31 5.40 -3.22
CA LEU A 314 -19.73 5.11 -4.54
C LEU A 314 -19.98 6.22 -5.56
N ARG A 315 -21.17 6.84 -5.59
CA ARG A 315 -21.45 8.01 -6.46
C ARG A 315 -20.61 9.23 -6.07
N ASP A 316 -20.52 9.51 -4.78
CA ASP A 316 -19.76 10.66 -4.26
C ASP A 316 -18.27 10.52 -4.65
N VAL A 317 -17.69 9.33 -4.49
CA VAL A 317 -16.29 9.05 -4.90
C VAL A 317 -16.11 9.07 -6.43
N ILE A 318 -17.06 8.54 -7.21
CA ILE A 318 -16.99 8.65 -8.67
C ILE A 318 -16.94 10.13 -9.09
N SER A 319 -17.71 11.00 -8.43
CA SER A 319 -17.75 12.43 -8.74
C SER A 319 -16.42 13.15 -8.42
N SER A 320 -15.71 12.72 -7.36
CA SER A 320 -14.43 13.32 -6.97
C SER A 320 -13.27 12.98 -7.91
N THR A 321 -13.41 11.99 -8.79
CA THR A 321 -12.37 11.67 -9.79
C THR A 321 -12.04 12.84 -10.72
N THR A 322 -12.98 13.78 -10.90
CA THR A 322 -12.79 14.99 -11.72
C THR A 322 -11.87 16.03 -11.08
N THR A 323 -11.62 15.95 -9.77
CA THR A 323 -10.73 16.88 -9.05
C THR A 323 -9.28 16.38 -9.00
N VAL A 324 -9.00 15.19 -9.54
CA VAL A 324 -7.66 14.60 -9.48
C VAL A 324 -6.75 15.22 -10.54
N GLU A 325 -5.72 15.91 -10.07
CA GLU A 325 -4.67 16.49 -10.90
C GLU A 325 -3.32 15.82 -10.60
N GLY A 326 -2.42 15.77 -11.59
CA GLY A 326 -1.11 15.14 -11.41
C GLY A 326 -0.20 15.25 -12.63
N THR A 327 1.11 15.10 -12.41
CA THR A 327 2.10 15.02 -13.50
C THR A 327 2.33 13.59 -13.97
N ASP A 328 2.08 12.61 -13.10
CA ASP A 328 2.13 11.19 -13.44
C ASP A 328 0.90 10.81 -14.26
N THR A 329 1.08 10.85 -15.58
CA THR A 329 0.02 10.47 -16.53
C THR A 329 -0.47 9.05 -16.29
N TYR A 330 0.41 8.10 -15.97
CA TYR A 330 0.00 6.70 -15.81
C TYR A 330 -0.93 6.57 -14.61
N LEU A 331 -0.59 7.23 -13.49
CA LEU A 331 -1.45 7.26 -12.32
C LEU A 331 -2.81 7.90 -12.60
N LEU A 332 -2.87 8.97 -13.41
CA LEU A 332 -4.15 9.55 -13.84
C LEU A 332 -4.96 8.59 -14.73
N GLN A 333 -4.30 7.82 -15.59
CA GLN A 333 -4.95 6.77 -16.38
C GLN A 333 -5.50 5.66 -15.48
N SER A 334 -4.77 5.27 -14.43
CA SER A 334 -5.26 4.32 -13.41
C SER A 334 -6.51 4.83 -12.70
N VAL A 335 -6.57 6.13 -12.35
CA VAL A 335 -7.77 6.74 -11.73
C VAL A 335 -8.98 6.64 -12.66
N ILE A 336 -8.82 6.95 -13.95
CA ILE A 336 -9.91 6.85 -14.94
C ILE A 336 -10.33 5.38 -15.13
N ALA A 337 -9.38 4.45 -15.23
CA ALA A 337 -9.67 3.03 -15.35
C ALA A 337 -10.51 2.53 -14.15
N LYS A 338 -10.11 2.94 -12.94
CA LYS A 338 -10.81 2.59 -11.70
C LYS A 338 -12.17 3.26 -11.55
N GLU A 339 -12.31 4.51 -12.01
CA GLU A 339 -13.62 5.18 -12.11
C GLU A 339 -14.58 4.37 -13.00
N CYS A 340 -14.08 3.91 -14.14
CA CYS A 340 -14.88 3.11 -15.06
C CYS A 340 -15.28 1.76 -14.46
N GLU A 341 -14.38 1.09 -13.73
CA GLU A 341 -14.69 -0.10 -12.93
C GLU A 341 -15.81 0.17 -11.90
N ALA A 342 -15.68 1.25 -11.14
CA ALA A 342 -16.64 1.68 -10.13
C ALA A 342 -18.03 1.95 -10.73
N ARG A 343 -18.10 2.59 -11.90
CA ARG A 343 -19.36 2.82 -12.62
C ARG A 343 -20.02 1.53 -13.09
N VAL A 344 -19.25 0.57 -13.61
CA VAL A 344 -19.80 -0.74 -13.99
C VAL A 344 -20.31 -1.50 -12.76
N ALA A 345 -19.60 -1.43 -11.63
CA ALA A 345 -20.05 -2.01 -10.37
C ALA A 345 -21.37 -1.35 -9.90
N LEU A 346 -21.44 -0.02 -9.91
CA LEU A 346 -22.64 0.75 -9.57
C LEU A 346 -23.82 0.39 -10.49
N ALA A 347 -23.61 0.39 -11.80
CA ALA A 347 -24.62 0.00 -12.79
C ALA A 347 -25.14 -1.41 -12.52
N SER A 348 -24.26 -2.34 -12.17
CA SER A 348 -24.61 -3.74 -11.88
C SER A 348 -25.51 -3.85 -10.66
N VAL A 349 -25.25 -3.07 -9.60
CA VAL A 349 -26.11 -3.05 -8.41
C VAL A 349 -27.45 -2.40 -8.72
N LEU A 350 -27.46 -1.22 -9.37
CA LEU A 350 -28.69 -0.51 -9.74
C LEU A 350 -29.61 -1.37 -10.61
N TRP A 351 -29.03 -2.12 -11.55
CA TRP A 351 -29.79 -3.06 -12.39
C TRP A 351 -30.48 -4.15 -11.56
N ASN A 352 -29.80 -4.69 -10.54
CA ASN A 352 -30.37 -5.70 -9.66
C ASN A 352 -31.39 -5.15 -8.66
N GLN A 353 -31.47 -3.82 -8.49
CA GLN A 353 -32.48 -3.12 -7.69
C GLN A 353 -33.63 -2.57 -8.55
N ASP A 354 -33.79 -3.05 -9.78
CA ASP A 354 -34.81 -2.60 -10.74
C ASP A 354 -34.71 -1.11 -11.14
N ARG A 355 -33.57 -0.44 -10.88
CA ARG A 355 -33.28 0.95 -11.27
C ARG A 355 -32.62 1.02 -12.66
N LYS A 356 -33.24 0.38 -13.65
CA LYS A 356 -32.66 0.15 -14.99
C LYS A 356 -32.20 1.43 -15.72
N PRO A 357 -32.98 2.53 -15.75
CA PRO A 357 -32.55 3.75 -16.45
C PRO A 357 -31.27 4.35 -15.86
N GLU A 358 -31.10 4.30 -14.53
CA GLU A 358 -29.89 4.76 -13.88
C GLU A 358 -28.70 3.83 -14.18
N ALA A 359 -28.93 2.51 -14.15
CA ALA A 359 -27.90 1.52 -14.48
C ALA A 359 -27.37 1.70 -15.91
N GLU A 360 -28.27 1.91 -16.88
CA GLU A 360 -27.91 2.15 -18.29
C GLU A 360 -27.11 3.44 -18.45
N ARG A 361 -27.46 4.50 -17.72
CA ARG A 361 -26.70 5.76 -17.72
C ARG A 361 -25.27 5.56 -17.21
N GLU A 362 -25.11 4.94 -16.05
CA GLU A 362 -23.77 4.71 -15.48
C GLU A 362 -22.91 3.80 -16.37
N LEU A 363 -23.51 2.79 -16.99
CA LEU A 363 -22.81 1.93 -17.94
C LEU A 363 -22.41 2.68 -19.23
N GLY A 364 -23.30 3.53 -19.76
CA GLY A 364 -23.01 4.37 -20.92
C GLY A 364 -21.84 5.31 -20.67
N GLU A 365 -21.86 6.04 -19.55
CA GLU A 365 -20.77 6.93 -19.14
C GLU A 365 -19.44 6.16 -18.96
N ALA A 366 -19.49 4.95 -18.37
CA ALA A 366 -18.30 4.11 -18.25
C ALA A 366 -17.71 3.75 -19.63
N CYS A 367 -18.54 3.38 -20.60
CA CYS A 367 -18.08 3.03 -21.95
C CYS A 367 -17.47 4.20 -22.71
N GLU A 368 -18.08 5.39 -22.60
CA GLU A 368 -17.54 6.60 -23.21
C GLU A 368 -16.17 6.94 -22.61
N ARG A 369 -16.04 6.90 -21.28
CA ARG A 369 -14.77 7.19 -20.60
C ARG A 369 -13.68 6.15 -20.90
N MET A 370 -14.01 4.86 -20.96
CA MET A 370 -13.05 3.83 -21.39
C MET A 370 -12.58 4.07 -22.84
N THR A 371 -13.47 4.48 -23.74
CA THR A 371 -13.09 4.80 -25.14
C THR A 371 -12.08 5.95 -25.20
N VAL A 372 -12.28 6.98 -24.38
CA VAL A 372 -11.33 8.11 -24.26
C VAL A 372 -9.99 7.64 -23.66
N LEU A 373 -10.03 6.79 -22.63
CA LEU A 373 -8.84 6.20 -22.01
C LEU A 373 -8.03 5.37 -23.01
N GLU A 374 -8.66 4.46 -23.75
CA GLU A 374 -8.03 3.63 -24.77
C GLU A 374 -7.31 4.51 -25.83
N ALA A 375 -7.98 5.55 -26.31
CA ALA A 375 -7.42 6.48 -27.29
C ALA A 375 -6.18 7.22 -26.74
N ASP A 376 -6.21 7.67 -25.48
CA ASP A 376 -5.06 8.32 -24.84
C ASP A 376 -3.89 7.34 -24.62
N VAL A 377 -4.17 6.10 -24.18
CA VAL A 377 -3.15 5.06 -24.03
C VAL A 377 -2.47 4.75 -25.36
N VAL A 378 -3.23 4.51 -26.43
CA VAL A 378 -2.68 4.26 -27.78
C VAL A 378 -1.82 5.42 -28.26
N LYS A 379 -2.29 6.66 -28.10
CA LYS A 379 -1.55 7.88 -28.47
C LYS A 379 -0.19 7.99 -27.75
N ARG A 380 -0.11 7.51 -26.51
CA ARG A 380 1.12 7.57 -25.71
C ARG A 380 2.05 6.39 -25.97
N GLN A 381 1.51 5.20 -26.21
CA GLN A 381 2.30 4.03 -26.57
C GLN A 381 3.00 4.18 -27.93
N ALA A 382 2.48 5.03 -28.83
CA ALA A 382 3.14 5.39 -30.08
C ALA A 382 4.47 6.17 -29.88
N LYS A 383 4.73 6.70 -28.69
CA LYS A 383 6.01 7.36 -28.37
C LYS A 383 7.01 6.30 -27.88
N PRO A 384 8.30 6.37 -28.28
CA PRO A 384 9.30 5.42 -27.82
C PRO A 384 9.34 5.42 -26.29
N LYS A 385 9.02 4.27 -25.70
CA LYS A 385 8.97 4.10 -24.25
C LYS A 385 10.40 4.28 -23.71
N GLY A 386 10.61 5.34 -22.93
CA GLY A 386 11.68 5.30 -21.93
C GLY A 386 11.43 4.10 -21.01
N ILE A 387 12.48 3.57 -20.38
CA ILE A 387 12.37 2.48 -19.41
C ILE A 387 11.38 2.91 -18.33
N GLN A 388 10.13 2.44 -18.43
CA GLN A 388 9.15 2.66 -17.38
C GLN A 388 9.42 1.63 -16.27
N PRO A 389 9.40 2.05 -15.00
CA PRO A 389 9.57 1.13 -13.88
C PRO A 389 8.48 0.06 -13.96
N ARG A 390 8.88 -1.22 -13.93
CA ARG A 390 7.97 -2.38 -13.97
C ARG A 390 7.13 -2.57 -12.69
N TYR A 391 7.40 -1.78 -11.66
CA TYR A 391 6.68 -1.82 -10.40
C TYR A 391 5.77 -0.60 -10.30
N THR A 392 4.50 -0.77 -10.68
CA THR A 392 3.47 0.18 -10.31
C THR A 392 2.96 -0.21 -8.93
N LEU A 393 3.26 0.63 -7.95
CA LEU A 393 2.85 0.47 -6.55
C LEU A 393 1.33 0.36 -6.37
N ASP A 394 0.56 0.68 -7.41
CA ASP A 394 -0.89 0.59 -7.42
C ASP A 394 -1.39 -0.86 -7.64
N GLY A 395 -0.50 -1.81 -7.95
CA GLY A 395 -0.86 -3.21 -8.23
C GLY A 395 -2.00 -3.32 -9.25
N SER A 396 -2.25 -2.27 -10.04
CA SER A 396 -3.43 -2.09 -10.87
C SER A 396 -3.28 -3.00 -12.06
N ARG A 397 -3.65 -4.26 -11.83
CA ARG A 397 -3.96 -5.21 -12.87
C ARG A 397 -5.48 -5.24 -12.95
N PRO A 398 -6.04 -5.05 -14.14
CA PRO A 398 -5.40 -4.84 -15.45
C PRO A 398 -4.69 -3.47 -15.61
N ASP A 399 -3.74 -3.36 -16.55
CA ASP A 399 -3.17 -2.07 -16.99
C ASP A 399 -4.30 -1.15 -17.49
N PRO A 400 -4.27 0.18 -17.29
CA PRO A 400 -5.28 1.09 -17.85
C PRO A 400 -5.61 0.86 -19.33
N GLY A 401 -4.62 0.48 -20.15
CA GLY A 401 -4.82 0.15 -21.58
C GLY A 401 -5.62 -1.13 -21.85
N GLU A 402 -5.85 -1.94 -20.82
CA GLU A 402 -6.63 -3.17 -20.88
C GLU A 402 -8.12 -2.97 -20.60
N PHE A 403 -8.55 -1.79 -20.17
CA PHE A 403 -9.95 -1.51 -19.86
C PHE A 403 -10.73 -1.22 -21.15
N SER A 404 -11.77 -2.00 -21.40
CA SER A 404 -12.73 -1.75 -22.48
C SER A 404 -14.11 -2.28 -22.13
N CYS A 405 -15.16 -1.63 -22.64
CA CYS A 405 -16.53 -2.11 -22.41
C CYS A 405 -16.77 -3.52 -22.95
N ALA A 406 -16.05 -3.93 -24.00
CA ALA A 406 -16.08 -5.30 -24.50
C ALA A 406 -15.45 -6.31 -23.52
N ARG A 407 -14.43 -5.92 -22.76
CA ARG A 407 -13.78 -6.79 -21.78
C ARG A 407 -14.58 -6.96 -20.50
N PHE A 408 -15.31 -5.95 -20.04
CA PHE A 408 -16.21 -6.11 -18.89
C PHE A 408 -17.29 -7.18 -19.11
N LYS A 409 -17.65 -7.49 -20.36
CA LYS A 409 -18.54 -8.61 -20.71
C LYS A 409 -17.92 -10.00 -20.48
N LYS A 410 -16.59 -10.07 -20.31
CA LYS A 410 -15.86 -11.33 -20.12
C LYS A 410 -15.72 -11.60 -18.62
N ARG A 411 -16.25 -12.73 -18.17
CA ARG A 411 -16.21 -13.15 -16.77
C ARG A 411 -14.78 -13.29 -16.24
N GLU A 412 -13.85 -13.76 -17.07
CA GLU A 412 -12.44 -13.89 -16.73
C GLU A 412 -11.80 -12.55 -16.40
N PHE A 413 -12.21 -11.48 -17.10
CA PHE A 413 -11.73 -10.13 -16.83
C PHE A 413 -12.23 -9.60 -15.48
N LEU A 414 -13.50 -9.84 -15.16
CA LEU A 414 -14.05 -9.48 -13.85
C LEU A 414 -13.34 -10.23 -12.70
N ARG A 415 -12.96 -11.50 -12.92
CA ARG A 415 -12.12 -12.24 -11.98
C ARG A 415 -10.70 -11.66 -11.86
N GLN A 416 -10.11 -11.21 -12.97
CA GLN A 416 -8.80 -10.54 -12.96
C GLN A 416 -8.83 -9.22 -12.16
N LEU A 417 -9.97 -8.51 -12.14
CA LEU A 417 -10.19 -7.33 -11.29
C LEU A 417 -10.33 -7.66 -9.80
N GLY A 418 -10.34 -8.95 -9.42
CA GLY A 418 -10.57 -9.37 -8.03
C GLY A 418 -12.01 -9.16 -7.57
N TRP A 419 -12.99 -9.13 -8.49
CA TRP A 419 -14.39 -8.98 -8.11
C TRP A 419 -14.90 -10.23 -7.39
N PRO A 420 -15.60 -10.08 -6.25
CA PRO A 420 -16.31 -11.17 -5.62
C PRO A 420 -17.37 -11.77 -6.55
N GLU A 421 -17.63 -13.07 -6.41
CA GLU A 421 -18.57 -13.80 -7.28
C GLU A 421 -19.98 -13.18 -7.25
N SER A 422 -20.39 -12.63 -6.12
CA SER A 422 -21.65 -11.89 -5.97
C SER A 422 -21.76 -10.71 -6.95
N LEU A 423 -20.70 -9.91 -7.10
CA LEU A 423 -20.66 -8.77 -8.02
C LEU A 423 -20.55 -9.23 -9.48
N ILE A 424 -19.77 -10.29 -9.75
CA ILE A 424 -19.67 -10.90 -11.07
C ILE A 424 -21.05 -11.38 -11.57
N ILE A 425 -21.85 -12.00 -10.70
CA ILE A 425 -23.22 -12.43 -11.04
C ILE A 425 -24.12 -11.23 -11.35
N LYS A 426 -24.05 -10.16 -10.52
CA LYS A 426 -24.82 -8.92 -10.75
C LYS A 426 -24.47 -8.30 -12.10
N ALA A 427 -23.18 -8.22 -12.43
CA ALA A 427 -22.68 -7.69 -13.69
C ALA A 427 -23.06 -8.57 -14.88
N GLY A 428 -23.00 -9.89 -14.73
CA GLY A 428 -23.45 -10.83 -15.77
C GLY A 428 -24.90 -10.61 -16.18
N LYS A 429 -25.79 -10.28 -15.24
CA LYS A 429 -27.20 -9.94 -15.55
C LYS A 429 -27.30 -8.65 -16.36
N LEU A 430 -26.65 -7.57 -15.92
CA LEU A 430 -26.60 -6.30 -16.64
C LEU A 430 -26.09 -6.48 -18.07
N LEU A 431 -24.98 -7.21 -18.23
CA LEU A 431 -24.26 -7.34 -19.49
C LEU A 431 -24.87 -8.37 -20.45
N SER A 432 -25.82 -9.19 -19.97
CA SER A 432 -26.59 -10.14 -20.80
C SER A 432 -27.71 -9.48 -21.60
N VAL A 433 -28.08 -8.26 -21.23
CA VAL A 433 -29.08 -7.47 -21.96
C VAL A 433 -28.47 -7.09 -23.30
N LYS A 434 -29.12 -7.50 -24.40
CA LYS A 434 -28.75 -7.01 -25.72
C LYS A 434 -28.98 -5.50 -25.73
N ALA A 435 -27.89 -4.75 -25.66
CA ALA A 435 -27.88 -3.33 -26.01
C ALA A 435 -28.33 -3.15 -27.46
#